data_AF-A0A1I4UEW0-F1
#
_entry.id   AF-A0A1I4UEW0-F1
#
_cell.length_a   1.000
_cell.length_b   1.000
_cell.length_c   1.000
_cell.angle_alpha   90.00
_cell.angle_beta   90.00
_cell.angle_gamma   90.00
#
_symmetry.space_group_name_H-M   'P 1'
#
loop_
_entity.id
_entity.type
_entity.pdbx_description
1 polymer ?
#
loop_
_entity_poly.entity_id
_entity_poly.type
_entity_poly.pdbx_seq_one_letter_code
_entity_poly.pdbx_strand_id
1 'polypeptide(L)'
;MKYSVLFFFATGFLLFSCKQQEQQVSQNDSVTELNAIDGVSSSKIIPKGDTSQNALDWNGVYKGVLPCANCEGIETELSLLLNGTFVLKTKYLGKGSGEINEIKGAFSWDESGSIVVLSGLDYSPNQYKVGENQLFQLDRQGEVVKGDLASLYILKKVE
;
A
#
# COMPACT_ATOMS: atom_id res chain seq x y z
N MET A 1 41.86 17.74 -35.52
CA MET A 1 42.88 18.78 -35.25
C MET A 1 43.03 18.90 -33.75
N LYS A 2 44.27 19.07 -33.31
CA LYS A 2 44.75 19.08 -31.92
C LYS A 2 44.38 20.42 -31.26
N TYR A 3 44.34 20.47 -29.93
CA TYR A 3 45.11 21.37 -29.03
C TYR A 3 44.43 21.49 -27.65
N SER A 4 45.01 20.80 -26.66
CA SER A 4 45.69 21.39 -25.49
C SER A 4 45.11 22.67 -24.86
N VAL A 5 44.92 22.70 -23.54
CA VAL A 5 45.86 23.29 -22.56
C VAL A 5 45.35 23.03 -21.12
N LEU A 6 46.25 22.51 -20.29
CA LEU A 6 46.25 22.42 -18.83
C LEU A 6 46.80 23.73 -18.25
N PHE A 7 46.26 24.28 -17.15
CA PHE A 7 47.07 25.02 -16.14
C PHE A 7 46.33 25.19 -14.80
N PHE A 8 46.73 24.35 -13.82
CA PHE A 8 47.23 24.66 -12.47
C PHE A 8 46.64 25.79 -11.57
N PHE A 9 46.48 25.40 -10.29
CA PHE A 9 46.95 26.03 -9.02
C PHE A 9 45.92 26.29 -7.90
N ALA A 10 46.36 25.90 -6.70
CA ALA A 10 46.24 26.58 -5.41
C ALA A 10 45.08 26.22 -4.44
N THR A 11 45.39 25.23 -3.58
CA THR A 11 45.45 25.34 -2.10
C THR A 11 44.25 25.86 -1.31
N GLY A 12 43.67 24.94 -0.52
CA GLY A 12 43.76 24.96 0.93
C GLY A 12 42.90 25.98 1.69
N PHE A 13 41.76 25.52 2.23
CA PHE A 13 41.06 26.20 3.33
C PHE A 13 40.84 25.23 4.50
N LEU A 14 41.77 25.38 5.45
CA LEU A 14 41.62 25.48 6.91
C LEU A 14 40.50 24.69 7.63
N LEU A 15 41.01 23.86 8.53
CA LEU A 15 40.33 23.10 9.58
C LEU A 15 39.57 24.02 10.55
N PHE A 16 38.28 23.76 10.75
CA PHE A 16 37.54 24.23 11.92
C PHE A 16 37.36 23.08 12.91
N SER A 17 38.06 23.22 14.03
CA SER A 17 37.96 22.41 15.24
C SER A 17 36.77 22.90 16.07
N CYS A 18 35.86 22.00 16.43
CA CYS A 18 35.06 22.14 17.64
C CYS A 18 34.84 20.77 18.28
N LYS A 19 35.42 20.65 19.48
CA LYS A 19 35.36 19.54 20.40
C LYS A 19 33.95 19.50 21.02
N GLN A 20 33.25 18.39 20.82
CA GLN A 20 31.94 18.14 21.42
C GLN A 20 32.11 17.78 22.91
N GLN A 21 31.41 18.51 23.77
CA GLN A 21 31.20 18.18 25.17
C GLN A 21 29.70 18.10 25.42
N GLU A 22 29.26 16.98 25.96
CA GLU A 22 27.88 16.62 26.29
C GLU A 22 27.21 17.62 27.25
N GLN A 23 25.90 17.83 27.05
CA GLN A 23 24.94 17.86 28.15
C GLN A 23 23.52 17.58 27.67
N GLN A 24 22.84 16.74 28.44
CA GLN A 24 21.52 16.15 28.25
C GLN A 24 20.38 17.12 28.51
N VAL A 25 19.22 16.92 27.87
CA VAL A 25 17.94 17.39 28.42
C VAL A 25 16.85 16.36 28.18
N SER A 26 16.23 15.96 29.29
CA SER A 26 14.99 15.21 29.40
C SER A 26 13.82 16.18 29.52
N GLN A 27 12.63 15.69 29.20
CA GLN A 27 11.29 16.16 29.61
C GLN A 27 10.54 17.22 28.77
N ASN A 28 9.37 16.74 28.30
CA ASN A 28 8.04 17.25 28.64
C ASN A 28 7.49 18.43 27.82
N ASP A 29 6.53 18.04 26.97
CA ASP A 29 5.30 18.72 26.56
C ASP A 29 5.01 20.10 27.18
N SER A 30 4.97 21.12 26.33
CA SER A 30 3.92 22.15 26.37
C SER A 30 3.89 22.90 25.04
N VAL A 31 2.72 22.83 24.42
CA VAL A 31 2.30 23.52 23.20
C VAL A 31 2.27 25.04 23.46
N THR A 32 2.76 25.87 22.53
CA THR A 32 2.04 27.03 21.93
C THR A 32 2.86 27.67 20.81
N GLU A 33 2.29 27.55 19.60
CA GLU A 33 2.26 28.40 18.40
C GLU A 33 3.42 29.30 17.89
N LEU A 34 3.61 29.11 16.57
CA LEU A 34 3.82 30.07 15.46
C LEU A 34 5.20 30.71 15.29
N ASN A 35 5.90 30.30 14.22
CA ASN A 35 6.39 31.21 13.18
C ASN A 35 6.59 30.44 11.85
N ALA A 36 6.05 31.00 10.77
CA ALA A 36 6.36 30.63 9.39
C ALA A 36 7.85 30.93 9.09
N ILE A 37 8.53 30.24 8.17
CA ILE A 37 8.64 30.59 6.74
C ILE A 37 9.43 29.47 6.01
N ASP A 38 8.97 29.19 4.79
CA ASP A 38 9.62 28.57 3.62
C ASP A 38 10.16 27.12 3.64
N GLY A 39 9.55 26.32 2.76
CA GLY A 39 10.08 25.05 2.28
C GLY A 39 9.12 23.88 2.38
N VAL A 40 7.87 24.01 1.90
CA VAL A 40 6.95 22.87 1.75
C VAL A 40 7.44 21.95 0.63
N SER A 41 8.38 21.07 0.98
CA SER A 41 8.40 19.73 0.43
C SER A 41 7.45 18.93 1.30
N SER A 42 6.24 18.68 0.78
CA SER A 42 5.24 17.81 1.40
C SER A 42 5.79 16.38 1.48
N SER A 43 6.71 16.13 2.40
CA SER A 43 6.86 14.79 2.96
C SER A 43 5.67 14.61 3.88
N LYS A 44 4.62 13.98 3.32
CA LYS A 44 3.49 13.47 4.08
C LYS A 44 4.07 12.64 5.22
N ILE A 45 4.08 13.18 6.43
CA ILE A 45 4.34 12.39 7.64
C ILE A 45 3.13 11.48 7.75
N ILE A 46 3.25 10.29 7.18
CA ILE A 46 2.27 9.22 7.38
C ILE A 46 2.38 8.88 8.86
N PRO A 47 1.30 9.07 9.65
CA PRO A 47 1.34 8.65 11.03
C PRO A 47 1.63 7.15 11.00
N LYS A 48 2.76 6.78 11.60
CA LYS A 48 3.13 5.39 11.89
C LYS A 48 2.23 4.90 13.04
N GLY A 49 0.93 5.01 12.83
CA GLY A 49 -0.13 4.65 13.77
C GLY A 49 -0.69 3.27 13.45
N ASP A 50 -1.75 2.93 14.17
CA ASP A 50 -2.47 1.66 14.06
C ASP A 50 -3.25 1.60 12.73
N THR A 51 -2.56 1.20 11.66
CA THR A 51 -3.16 0.92 10.35
C THR A 51 -3.55 -0.54 10.22
N SER A 52 -4.43 -0.89 9.28
CA SER A 52 -4.77 -2.30 9.02
C SER A 52 -3.52 -3.15 8.72
N GLN A 53 -2.55 -2.59 7.99
CA GLN A 53 -1.28 -3.24 7.67
C GLN A 53 -0.49 -3.67 8.91
N ASN A 54 -0.51 -2.86 9.96
CA ASN A 54 0.32 -3.06 11.16
C ASN A 54 -0.44 -3.69 12.33
N ALA A 55 -1.78 -3.53 12.37
CA ALA A 55 -2.61 -3.93 13.50
C ALA A 55 -3.33 -5.27 13.30
N LEU A 56 -3.56 -5.69 12.05
CA LEU A 56 -4.35 -6.89 11.75
C LEU A 56 -3.47 -8.07 11.35
N ASP A 57 -3.90 -9.27 11.74
CA ASP A 57 -3.41 -10.53 11.18
C ASP A 57 -4.01 -10.75 9.78
N TRP A 58 -3.68 -9.87 8.83
CA TRP A 58 -4.31 -9.79 7.51
C TRP A 58 -3.84 -10.87 6.52
N ASN A 59 -2.70 -11.52 6.75
CA ASN A 59 -2.26 -12.59 5.86
C ASN A 59 -3.18 -13.80 5.99
N GLY A 60 -3.52 -14.45 4.88
CA GLY A 60 -4.44 -15.59 4.90
C GLY A 60 -5.20 -15.76 3.59
N VAL A 61 -6.20 -16.63 3.62
CA VAL A 61 -7.04 -16.96 2.47
C VAL A 61 -8.42 -16.36 2.66
N TYR A 62 -8.89 -15.64 1.66
CA TYR A 62 -10.18 -14.96 1.65
C TYR A 62 -11.06 -15.51 0.54
N LYS A 63 -12.32 -15.84 0.84
CA LYS A 63 -13.25 -16.42 -0.13
C LYS A 63 -14.59 -15.68 -0.16
N GLY A 64 -15.22 -15.68 -1.33
CA GLY A 64 -16.56 -15.14 -1.55
C GLY A 64 -17.04 -15.34 -2.99
N VAL A 65 -18.28 -14.97 -3.26
CA VAL A 65 -18.85 -14.96 -4.61
C VAL A 65 -19.16 -13.52 -4.99
N LEU A 66 -18.36 -12.95 -5.88
CA LEU A 66 -18.48 -11.56 -6.31
C LEU A 66 -19.53 -11.42 -7.43
N PRO A 67 -20.24 -10.28 -7.51
CA PRO A 67 -21.20 -10.03 -8.59
C PRO A 67 -20.58 -10.10 -9.98
N CYS A 68 -21.35 -10.63 -10.92
CA CYS A 68 -20.96 -10.79 -12.31
C CYS A 68 -22.00 -10.13 -13.21
N ALA A 69 -21.56 -9.29 -14.16
CA ALA A 69 -22.47 -8.53 -15.01
C ALA A 69 -23.36 -9.41 -15.91
N ASN A 70 -22.86 -10.58 -16.29
CA ASN A 70 -23.51 -11.46 -17.26
C ASN A 70 -23.42 -12.95 -16.88
N CYS A 71 -23.14 -13.27 -15.62
CA CYS A 71 -23.09 -14.65 -15.11
C CYS A 71 -23.65 -14.70 -13.68
N GLU A 72 -23.77 -15.88 -13.09
CA GLU A 72 -24.41 -16.04 -11.77
C GLU A 72 -23.56 -15.47 -10.63
N GLY A 73 -22.24 -15.37 -10.84
CA GLY A 73 -21.28 -14.86 -9.89
C GLY A 73 -19.86 -15.31 -10.22
N ILE A 74 -18.89 -14.78 -9.50
CA ILE A 74 -17.48 -15.16 -9.62
C ILE A 74 -17.03 -15.72 -8.26
N GLU A 75 -16.90 -17.04 -8.16
CA GLU A 75 -16.21 -17.66 -7.02
C GLU A 75 -14.78 -17.13 -7.00
N THR A 76 -14.42 -16.47 -5.91
CA THR A 76 -13.16 -15.75 -5.76
C THR A 76 -12.45 -16.24 -4.51
N GLU A 77 -11.20 -16.67 -4.66
CA GLU A 77 -10.28 -17.00 -3.58
C GLU A 77 -9.03 -16.12 -3.73
N LEU A 78 -8.75 -15.29 -2.73
CA LEU A 78 -7.59 -14.42 -2.68
C LEU A 78 -6.73 -14.80 -1.48
N SER A 79 -5.51 -15.29 -1.73
CA SER A 79 -4.50 -15.53 -0.71
C SER A 79 -3.55 -14.33 -0.65
N LEU A 80 -3.40 -13.72 0.52
CA LEU A 80 -2.40 -12.67 0.78
C LEU A 80 -1.29 -13.23 1.68
N LEU A 81 -0.04 -13.16 1.20
CA LEU A 81 1.13 -13.69 1.90
C LEU A 81 1.95 -12.57 2.54
N LEU A 82 2.60 -12.88 3.67
CA LEU A 82 3.45 -11.94 4.42
C LEU A 82 4.61 -11.36 3.61
N ASN A 83 5.08 -12.06 2.58
CA ASN A 83 6.15 -11.60 1.70
C ASN A 83 5.68 -10.59 0.63
N GLY A 84 4.44 -10.08 0.71
CA GLY A 84 3.90 -9.11 -0.25
C GLY A 84 3.45 -9.73 -1.58
N THR A 85 3.22 -11.05 -1.62
CA THR A 85 2.70 -11.73 -2.81
C THR A 85 1.27 -12.21 -2.60
N PHE A 86 0.56 -12.44 -3.70
CA PHE A 86 -0.79 -12.98 -3.68
C PHE A 86 -0.97 -14.14 -4.66
N VAL A 87 -2.00 -14.94 -4.38
CA VAL A 87 -2.59 -15.89 -5.33
C VAL A 87 -4.07 -15.58 -5.44
N LEU A 88 -4.56 -15.31 -6.65
CA LEU A 88 -5.96 -15.03 -6.94
C LEU A 88 -6.50 -16.15 -7.83
N LYS A 89 -7.47 -16.90 -7.33
CA LYS A 89 -8.22 -17.88 -8.11
C LYS A 89 -9.63 -17.39 -8.32
N THR A 90 -10.11 -17.51 -9.56
CA THR A 90 -11.45 -17.10 -9.96
C THR A 90 -12.11 -18.17 -10.80
N LYS A 91 -13.42 -18.36 -10.60
CA LYS A 91 -14.24 -19.26 -11.40
C LYS A 91 -15.60 -18.62 -11.66
N TYR A 92 -15.94 -18.48 -12.93
CA TYR A 92 -17.24 -17.93 -13.36
C TYR A 92 -18.33 -18.99 -13.20
N LEU A 93 -19.44 -18.61 -12.56
CA LEU A 93 -20.60 -19.47 -12.31
C LEU A 93 -21.67 -19.31 -13.38
N GLY A 94 -22.39 -20.40 -13.69
CA GLY A 94 -23.53 -20.41 -14.62
C GLY A 94 -23.20 -20.26 -16.11
N LYS A 95 -21.99 -19.80 -16.46
CA LYS A 95 -21.52 -19.70 -17.86
C LYS A 95 -20.08 -20.20 -18.00
N GLY A 96 -19.79 -20.86 -19.12
CA GLY A 96 -18.44 -21.31 -19.50
C GLY A 96 -18.12 -22.75 -19.09
N SER A 97 -16.83 -23.13 -19.18
CA SER A 97 -16.34 -24.48 -18.82
C SER A 97 -16.22 -24.72 -17.32
N GLY A 98 -16.38 -23.67 -16.49
CA GLY A 98 -16.15 -23.76 -15.04
C GLY A 98 -14.68 -23.91 -14.67
N GLU A 99 -13.77 -23.61 -15.60
CA GLU A 99 -12.33 -23.59 -15.37
C GLU A 99 -11.94 -22.54 -14.33
N ILE A 100 -10.97 -22.92 -13.49
CA ILE A 100 -10.37 -22.02 -12.51
C ILE A 100 -9.23 -21.27 -13.22
N ASN A 101 -9.34 -19.94 -13.24
CA ASN A 101 -8.23 -19.08 -13.61
C ASN A 101 -7.42 -18.74 -12.35
N GLU A 102 -6.10 -18.92 -12.39
CA GLU A 102 -5.18 -18.63 -11.30
C GLU A 102 -4.15 -17.58 -11.73
N ILE A 103 -4.03 -16.51 -10.95
CA ILE A 103 -3.05 -15.45 -11.16
C ILE A 103 -2.21 -15.31 -9.90
N LYS A 104 -0.90 -15.12 -10.08
CA LYS A 104 0.06 -14.86 -9.01
C LYS A 104 0.77 -13.55 -9.27
N GLY A 105 1.03 -12.78 -8.22
CA GLY A 105 1.71 -11.50 -8.36
C GLY A 105 2.14 -10.92 -7.03
N ALA A 106 2.66 -9.70 -7.09
CA ALA A 106 2.92 -8.88 -5.92
C ALA A 106 1.72 -7.98 -5.62
N PHE A 107 1.55 -7.59 -4.36
CA PHE A 107 0.65 -6.51 -3.97
C PHE A 107 1.41 -5.44 -3.21
N SER A 108 0.86 -4.23 -3.22
CA SER A 108 1.38 -3.10 -2.44
C SER A 108 0.27 -2.54 -1.55
N TRP A 109 0.66 -1.87 -0.48
CA TRP A 109 -0.26 -1.12 0.36
C TRP A 109 -0.36 0.32 -0.14
N ASP A 110 -1.56 0.89 -0.03
CA ASP A 110 -1.74 2.32 -0.22
C ASP A 110 -1.06 3.12 0.92
N GLU A 111 -0.98 4.44 0.75
CA GLU A 111 -0.36 5.31 1.74
C GLU A 111 -1.07 5.28 3.11
N SER A 112 -2.35 4.92 3.18
CA SER A 112 -3.04 4.78 4.47
C SER A 112 -2.75 3.45 5.18
N GLY A 113 -2.07 2.50 4.54
CA GLY A 113 -1.87 1.15 5.08
C GLY A 113 -3.19 0.41 5.32
N SER A 114 -4.25 0.74 4.57
CA SER A 114 -5.59 0.17 4.72
C SER A 114 -6.09 -0.57 3.49
N ILE A 115 -5.46 -0.35 2.33
CA ILE A 115 -5.87 -0.92 1.05
C ILE A 115 -4.69 -1.68 0.46
N VAL A 116 -4.95 -2.90 -0.02
CA VAL A 116 -4.01 -3.65 -0.84
C VAL A 116 -4.36 -3.49 -2.32
N VAL A 117 -3.35 -3.26 -3.14
CA VAL A 117 -3.46 -3.12 -4.60
C VAL A 117 -2.72 -4.28 -5.26
N LEU A 118 -3.46 -5.16 -5.94
CA LEU A 118 -2.90 -6.31 -6.64
C LEU A 118 -2.25 -5.88 -7.96
N SER A 119 -0.98 -6.21 -8.16
CA SER A 119 -0.25 -5.91 -9.39
C SER A 119 -0.40 -7.03 -10.43
N GLY A 120 -0.23 -6.70 -11.71
CA GLY A 120 -0.20 -7.69 -12.78
C GLY A 120 -1.56 -8.23 -13.21
N LEU A 121 -2.67 -7.62 -12.76
CA LEU A 121 -4.00 -7.87 -13.32
C LEU A 121 -4.23 -6.96 -14.53
N ASP A 122 -4.81 -7.52 -15.59
CA ASP A 122 -5.23 -6.82 -16.81
C ASP A 122 -6.66 -6.28 -16.72
N TYR A 123 -7.31 -6.42 -15.56
CA TYR A 123 -8.66 -5.96 -15.28
C TYR A 123 -8.77 -5.20 -13.96
N SER A 124 -9.85 -4.44 -13.83
CA SER A 124 -10.26 -3.72 -12.62
C SER A 124 -11.66 -4.14 -12.18
N PRO A 125 -11.96 -4.09 -10.88
CA PRO A 125 -11.12 -3.58 -9.78
C PRO A 125 -10.07 -4.58 -9.27
N ASN A 126 -8.91 -4.07 -8.85
CA ASN A 126 -7.78 -4.82 -8.28
C ASN A 126 -7.41 -4.36 -6.85
N GLN A 127 -8.27 -3.53 -6.24
CA GLN A 127 -8.04 -2.93 -4.93
C GLN A 127 -8.98 -3.54 -3.89
N TYR A 128 -8.45 -3.80 -2.70
CA TYR A 128 -9.22 -4.35 -1.59
C TYR A 128 -8.91 -3.58 -0.30
N LYS A 129 -9.92 -3.03 0.38
CA LYS A 129 -9.75 -2.53 1.73
C LYS A 129 -9.67 -3.69 2.71
N VAL A 130 -8.68 -3.65 3.59
CA VAL A 130 -8.42 -4.69 4.59
C VAL A 130 -9.16 -4.35 5.88
N GLY A 131 -9.99 -5.28 6.34
CA GLY A 131 -10.65 -5.25 7.64
C GLY A 131 -10.40 -6.54 8.42
N GLU A 132 -10.85 -6.56 9.68
CA GLU A 132 -10.75 -7.77 10.51
C GLU A 132 -11.43 -8.97 9.84
N ASN A 133 -10.63 -10.00 9.54
CA ASN A 133 -11.08 -11.25 8.93
C ASN A 133 -11.85 -11.10 7.61
N GLN A 134 -11.64 -10.00 6.87
CA GLN A 134 -12.32 -9.78 5.59
C GLN A 134 -11.62 -8.77 4.70
N LEU A 135 -11.87 -8.89 3.40
CA LEU A 135 -11.48 -7.93 2.38
C LEU A 135 -12.74 -7.35 1.72
N PHE A 136 -12.77 -6.04 1.53
CA PHE A 136 -13.80 -5.35 0.77
C PHE A 136 -13.23 -5.02 -0.61
N GLN A 137 -13.72 -5.66 -1.67
CA GLN A 137 -13.36 -5.26 -3.03
C GLN A 137 -13.89 -3.84 -3.29
N LEU A 138 -12.99 -2.96 -3.70
CA LEU A 138 -13.34 -1.58 -4.01
C LEU A 138 -13.90 -1.49 -5.43
N ASP A 139 -14.63 -0.42 -5.71
CA ASP A 139 -15.03 -0.12 -7.08
C ASP A 139 -13.86 0.36 -7.94
N ARG A 140 -14.14 0.70 -9.20
CA ARG A 140 -13.12 1.17 -10.15
C ARG A 140 -12.53 2.54 -9.79
N GLN A 141 -13.18 3.28 -8.90
CA GLN A 141 -12.73 4.58 -8.39
C GLN A 141 -11.86 4.43 -7.13
N GLY A 142 -11.76 3.22 -6.57
CA GLY A 142 -11.04 2.97 -5.32
C GLY A 142 -11.90 3.25 -4.09
N GLU A 143 -13.22 3.29 -4.24
CA GLU A 143 -14.15 3.54 -3.15
C GLU A 143 -14.81 2.24 -2.68
N VAL A 144 -15.19 2.20 -1.40
CA VAL A 144 -15.97 1.07 -0.87
C VAL A 144 -17.36 1.10 -1.51
N VAL A 145 -17.80 -0.03 -2.05
CA VAL A 145 -19.15 -0.17 -2.60
C VAL A 145 -20.19 0.07 -1.51
N LYS A 146 -21.19 0.92 -1.79
CA LYS A 146 -22.25 1.32 -0.85
C LYS A 146 -23.62 0.81 -1.29
N GLY A 147 -24.60 0.90 -0.40
CA GLY A 147 -25.99 0.50 -0.64
C GLY A 147 -26.21 -1.01 -0.49
N ASP A 148 -27.34 -1.48 -1.02
CA ASP A 148 -27.83 -2.85 -0.77
C ASP A 148 -26.92 -3.95 -1.32
N LEU A 149 -26.04 -3.60 -2.28
CA LEU A 149 -25.10 -4.55 -2.89
C LEU A 149 -23.75 -4.61 -2.17
N ALA A 150 -23.48 -3.74 -1.20
CA ALA A 150 -22.17 -3.61 -0.56
C ALA A 150 -21.66 -4.94 0.01
N SER A 151 -22.54 -5.73 0.63
CA SER A 151 -22.17 -7.02 1.24
C SER A 151 -21.73 -8.07 0.22
N LEU A 152 -22.11 -7.93 -1.06
CA LEU A 152 -21.73 -8.86 -2.11
C LEU A 152 -20.25 -8.70 -2.53
N TYR A 153 -19.61 -7.59 -2.17
CA TYR A 153 -18.22 -7.28 -2.49
C TYR A 153 -17.24 -7.65 -1.36
N ILE A 154 -17.67 -8.50 -0.42
CA ILE A 154 -16.86 -8.91 0.74
C ILE A 154 -16.33 -10.33 0.53
N LEU A 155 -15.01 -10.49 0.65
CA LEU A 155 -14.36 -11.80 0.80
C LEU A 155 -14.06 -12.04 2.28
N LYS A 156 -14.50 -13.16 2.83
CA LYS A 156 -14.29 -13.52 4.24
C LYS A 156 -13.03 -14.37 4.39
N LYS A 157 -12.24 -14.11 5.44
CA LYS A 157 -11.09 -14.92 5.79
C LYS A 157 -11.55 -16.31 6.20
N VAL A 158 -10.89 -17.33 5.68
CA VAL A 158 -11.18 -18.74 5.98
C VAL A 158 -9.96 -19.50 6.52
N GLU A 159 -8.77 -18.97 6.30
CA GLU A 159 -7.48 -19.48 6.79
C GLU A 159 -6.56 -18.31 7.15
#